data_AF-A0A534C111-F1
#
_entry.id   AF-A0A534C111-F1
#
_cell.length_a   1.000
_cell.length_b   1.000
_cell.length_c   1.000
_cell.angle_alpha   90.00
_cell.angle_beta   90.00
_cell.angle_gamma   90.00
#
_symmetry.space_group_name_H-M   'P 1'
#
loop_
_entity.id
_entity.type
_entity.pdbx_description
1 polymer ?
#
loop_
_entity_poly.entity_id
_entity_poly.type
_entity_poly.pdbx_seq_one_letter_code
_entity_poly.pdbx_strand_id
1 'polypeptide(L)'
;MMVQGERECVSLVLQDGRRLTCTPDHKLLCADGRWVRADALHVGRDRLVVGLEAPLDEIGADEAGYELIAGDLRFSMANKEARARTLAFARLVGHLITDGSISLSGQGRMHLGQALDRETALRDIELLTGKQPAARRYDERKWTIVLPRGLTQAITALRGVTIGQRIHQPPALPQFALEDDCPVAVLRELLGGLFGGDGHAPVLLRQGANENKAVLRPPAYSRSAKPEHVEQLKEVMQHITRLLARCGVKAQGARVYTGPTRRSPSSYAAGRDGADRIEVRLTLPDGLSFLERVGFRYCVDKALRASAAAAYWRTIDTINRQRFWMADRLEALRQAHPFTFEQTRRIAAAELMMRETALYPHYALLEGHSSFTRLPRPGRHLFTPRNRETSNFPSPIELFRQMGVRDWFARLQPRETSEYSKRYCVEKDALSLPTFSLQVADVRPAGTRAVFDLAVNDLHAFVAGTAIVHNCIGNSGPLKPEISAAVKAGDLTACAVLSGNRNFEGRVHPEVRMNFLASPPLVVAYALAGTLDIDLTTEPLGTGSDGKPVY
;
A
#
# COMPACT_ATOMS: atom_id res chain seq x y z
N MET A 1 24.42 -15.60 25.64
CA MET A 1 23.51 -16.65 25.16
C MET A 1 22.37 -15.93 24.44
N MET A 2 22.31 -15.95 23.10
CA MET A 2 21.25 -15.26 22.35
C MET A 2 19.91 -15.92 22.67
N VAL A 3 18.88 -15.13 22.98
CA VAL A 3 17.51 -15.62 23.17
C VAL A 3 17.03 -16.18 21.83
N GLN A 4 16.42 -17.37 21.85
CA GLN A 4 15.88 -18.01 20.65
C GLN A 4 14.87 -17.05 19.98
N GLY A 5 15.12 -16.64 18.74
CA GLY A 5 14.30 -15.64 18.03
C GLY A 5 14.90 -14.23 17.94
N GLU A 6 16.11 -13.99 18.46
CA GLU A 6 16.86 -12.75 18.20
C GLU A 6 18.01 -13.00 17.22
N ARG A 7 18.15 -12.15 16.20
CA ARG A 7 19.25 -12.20 15.22
C ARG A 7 19.81 -10.80 14.96
N GLU A 8 21.11 -10.74 14.70
CA GLU A 8 21.71 -9.56 14.08
C GLU A 8 21.00 -9.25 12.76
N CYS A 9 20.64 -7.98 12.57
CA CYS A 9 19.88 -7.52 11.40
C CYS A 9 20.63 -6.43 10.65
N VAL A 10 20.27 -6.27 9.38
CA VAL A 10 20.70 -5.16 8.52
C VAL A 10 19.50 -4.29 8.15
N SER A 11 19.74 -3.00 7.99
CA SER A 11 18.78 -2.02 7.50
C SER A 11 19.19 -1.58 6.10
N LEU A 12 18.38 -1.97 5.12
CA LEU A 12 18.49 -1.55 3.73
C LEU A 12 17.78 -0.21 3.57
N VAL A 13 18.42 0.76 2.93
CA VAL A 13 17.79 2.03 2.55
C VAL A 13 17.69 2.09 1.04
N LEU A 14 16.50 2.38 0.50
CA LEU A 14 16.27 2.51 -0.93
C LEU A 14 16.45 3.97 -1.38
N GLN A 15 16.61 4.19 -2.69
CA GLN A 15 16.83 5.51 -3.31
C GLN A 15 15.76 6.57 -2.97
N ASP A 16 14.58 6.14 -2.50
CA ASP A 16 13.50 7.04 -2.09
C ASP A 16 13.35 7.21 -0.57
N GLY A 17 14.27 6.63 0.21
CA GLY A 17 14.32 6.69 1.66
C GLY A 17 13.54 5.63 2.41
N ARG A 18 12.84 4.74 1.71
CA ARG A 18 12.26 3.55 2.35
C ARG A 18 13.35 2.73 3.03
N ARG A 19 13.00 2.17 4.18
CA ARG A 19 13.87 1.27 4.94
C ARG A 19 13.24 -0.10 5.06
N LEU A 20 14.04 -1.13 4.89
CA LEU A 20 13.67 -2.51 5.15
C LEU A 20 14.70 -3.09 6.11
N THR A 21 14.23 -3.58 7.26
CA THR A 21 15.07 -4.28 8.22
C THR A 21 14.82 -5.77 8.11
N CYS A 22 15.88 -6.55 7.93
CA CYS A 22 15.82 -8.00 7.79
C CYS A 22 17.13 -8.65 8.26
N THR A 23 17.14 -9.97 8.32
CA THR A 23 18.38 -10.72 8.61
C THR A 23 19.35 -10.62 7.43
N PRO A 24 20.68 -10.65 7.66
CA PRO A 24 21.69 -10.55 6.60
C PRO A 24 21.49 -11.55 5.44
N ASP A 25 21.06 -12.76 5.75
CA ASP A 25 20.80 -13.86 4.82
C ASP A 25 19.47 -13.77 4.06
N HIS A 26 18.61 -12.80 4.40
CA HIS A 26 17.32 -12.62 3.73
C HIS A 26 17.52 -12.25 2.25
N LYS A 27 16.89 -12.98 1.32
CA LYS A 27 17.07 -12.75 -0.12
C LYS A 27 16.02 -11.81 -0.68
N LEU A 28 16.47 -10.83 -1.44
CA LEU A 28 15.64 -9.84 -2.13
C LEU A 28 15.77 -10.00 -3.64
N LEU A 29 14.66 -9.83 -4.35
CA LEU A 29 14.64 -9.93 -5.80
C LEU A 29 15.21 -8.66 -6.41
N CYS A 30 16.30 -8.79 -7.17
CA CYS A 30 16.87 -7.71 -7.96
C CYS A 30 16.16 -7.57 -9.32
N ALA A 31 16.20 -6.37 -9.89
CA ALA A 31 15.55 -6.04 -11.15
C ALA A 31 16.10 -6.81 -12.37
N ASP A 32 17.27 -7.41 -12.25
CA ASP A 32 17.88 -8.30 -13.24
C ASP A 32 17.49 -9.79 -13.05
N GLY A 33 16.57 -10.08 -12.12
CA GLY A 33 16.04 -11.42 -11.86
C GLY A 33 16.83 -12.23 -10.84
N ARG A 34 17.96 -11.72 -10.32
CA ARG A 34 18.75 -12.43 -9.29
C ARG A 34 18.11 -12.30 -7.90
N TRP A 35 18.19 -13.36 -7.10
CA TRP A 35 17.91 -13.31 -5.66
C TRP A 35 19.21 -13.09 -4.89
N VAL A 36 19.35 -11.94 -4.25
CA VAL A 36 20.60 -11.53 -3.57
C VAL A 36 20.33 -11.37 -2.07
N ARG A 37 21.24 -11.88 -1.24
CA ARG A 37 21.17 -11.69 0.22
C ARG A 37 21.28 -10.21 0.58
N ALA A 38 20.59 -9.79 1.65
CA ALA A 38 20.57 -8.41 2.11
C ALA A 38 21.97 -7.84 2.35
N ASP A 39 22.87 -8.63 2.92
CA ASP A 39 24.26 -8.24 3.20
C ASP A 39 25.21 -8.33 1.98
N ALA A 40 24.77 -8.94 0.89
CA ALA A 40 25.52 -9.07 -0.35
C ALA A 40 25.08 -8.07 -1.44
N LEU A 41 24.15 -7.16 -1.13
CA LEU A 41 23.69 -6.13 -2.05
C LEU A 41 24.75 -5.04 -2.27
N HIS A 42 25.00 -4.70 -3.53
CA HIS A 42 25.91 -3.63 -3.93
C HIS A 42 25.19 -2.28 -3.89
N VAL A 43 25.51 -1.47 -2.89
CA VAL A 43 25.03 -0.09 -2.74
C VAL A 43 25.33 0.74 -4.00
N GLY A 44 24.36 1.53 -4.46
CA GLY A 44 24.49 2.39 -5.64
C GLY A 44 24.45 1.64 -6.98
N ARG A 45 24.34 0.31 -6.97
CA ARG A 45 24.28 -0.52 -8.19
C ARG A 45 23.05 -1.40 -8.23
N ASP A 46 22.88 -2.28 -7.24
CA ASP A 46 21.78 -3.23 -7.22
C ASP A 46 20.44 -2.48 -7.06
N ARG A 47 19.43 -2.92 -7.82
CA ARG A 47 18.07 -2.38 -7.80
C ARG A 47 17.12 -3.49 -7.39
N LEU A 48 16.29 -3.24 -6.39
CA LEU A 48 15.31 -4.21 -5.92
C LEU A 48 13.99 -4.07 -6.68
N VAL A 49 13.31 -5.18 -6.89
CA VAL A 49 11.95 -5.20 -7.42
C VAL A 49 10.97 -4.81 -6.31
N VAL A 50 10.13 -3.84 -6.64
CA VAL A 50 9.18 -3.19 -5.74
C VAL A 50 7.78 -3.23 -6.37
N GLY A 51 6.79 -3.56 -5.54
CA GLY A 51 5.40 -3.72 -5.93
C GLY A 51 4.50 -2.55 -5.56
N LEU A 52 3.20 -2.84 -5.62
CA LEU A 52 2.14 -1.93 -5.19
C LEU A 52 2.33 -1.54 -3.71
N GLU A 53 2.19 -0.25 -3.44
CA GLU A 53 2.10 0.29 -2.09
C GLU A 53 0.63 0.49 -1.72
N ALA A 54 0.23 -0.07 -0.58
CA ALA A 54 -1.11 0.04 -0.04
C ALA A 54 -1.05 0.58 1.40
N PRO A 55 -2.11 1.28 1.86
CA PRO A 55 -2.20 1.71 3.25
C PRO A 55 -2.08 0.52 4.20
N LEU A 56 -1.37 0.70 5.30
CA LEU A 56 -1.28 -0.32 6.34
C LEU A 56 -2.65 -0.47 7.01
N ASP A 57 -3.06 -1.72 7.22
CA ASP A 57 -4.29 -2.06 7.92
C ASP A 57 -4.00 -2.43 9.36
N GLU A 58 -4.19 -1.44 10.25
CA GLU A 58 -4.03 -1.60 11.69
C GLU A 58 -5.40 -1.64 12.36
N ILE A 59 -5.56 -2.51 13.35
CA ILE A 59 -6.78 -2.58 14.18
C ILE A 59 -6.74 -1.41 15.15
N GLY A 60 -7.67 -0.47 15.00
CA GLY A 60 -7.80 0.70 15.86
C GLY A 60 -8.69 0.45 17.09
N ALA A 61 -8.48 1.23 18.15
CA ALA A 61 -9.33 1.20 19.35
C ALA A 61 -10.75 1.72 19.07
N ASP A 62 -10.89 2.56 18.04
CA ASP A 62 -12.16 3.10 17.52
C ASP A 62 -13.01 2.04 16.81
N GLU A 63 -12.48 0.84 16.55
CA GLU A 63 -13.26 -0.28 16.01
C GLU A 63 -14.11 -0.97 17.09
N ALA A 64 -13.76 -0.81 18.37
CA ALA A 64 -14.41 -1.55 19.46
C ALA A 64 -15.89 -1.18 19.60
N GLY A 65 -16.76 -2.19 19.52
CA GLY A 65 -18.22 -2.02 19.66
C GLY A 65 -18.90 -1.40 18.44
N TYR A 66 -18.18 -1.10 17.36
CA TYR A 66 -18.78 -0.54 16.16
C TYR A 66 -19.74 -1.54 15.50
N GLU A 67 -20.93 -1.05 15.16
CA GLU A 67 -21.93 -1.78 14.39
C GLU A 67 -22.51 -0.89 13.29
N LEU A 68 -22.80 -1.49 12.14
CA LEU A 68 -23.48 -0.85 11.04
C LEU A 68 -24.63 -1.74 10.57
N ILE A 69 -25.83 -1.18 10.51
CA ILE A 69 -27.02 -1.84 9.99
C ILE A 69 -27.36 -1.24 8.63
N ALA A 70 -27.41 -2.08 7.60
CA ALA A 70 -27.73 -1.71 6.24
C ALA A 70 -28.84 -2.61 5.70
N GLY A 71 -30.09 -2.19 5.91
CA GLY A 71 -31.26 -3.05 5.65
C GLY A 71 -31.19 -4.33 6.48
N ASP A 72 -31.25 -5.48 5.80
CA ASP A 72 -31.19 -6.80 6.46
C ASP A 72 -29.76 -7.28 6.78
N LEU A 73 -28.73 -6.51 6.40
CA LEU A 73 -27.34 -6.85 6.68
C LEU A 73 -26.84 -6.11 7.92
N ARG A 74 -26.20 -6.85 8.82
CA ARG A 74 -25.49 -6.32 10.00
C ARG A 74 -23.99 -6.54 9.85
N PHE A 75 -23.26 -5.48 10.16
CA PHE A 75 -21.80 -5.39 10.12
C PHE A 75 -21.29 -5.02 11.50
N SER A 76 -20.15 -5.59 11.89
CA SER A 76 -19.49 -5.25 13.14
C SER A 76 -17.98 -5.45 13.02
N MET A 77 -17.23 -5.03 14.03
CA MET A 77 -15.77 -5.20 14.10
C MET A 77 -15.34 -6.18 15.19
N ALA A 78 -16.28 -7.00 15.70
CA ALA A 78 -16.07 -7.84 16.88
C ALA A 78 -15.01 -8.95 16.73
N ASN A 79 -14.78 -9.41 15.49
CA ASN A 79 -13.77 -10.42 15.18
C ASN A 79 -13.23 -10.22 13.76
N LYS A 80 -12.19 -10.97 13.39
CA LYS A 80 -11.49 -10.81 12.09
C LYS A 80 -12.43 -10.97 10.88
N GLU A 81 -13.34 -11.92 10.92
CA GLU A 81 -14.28 -12.18 9.82
C GLU A 81 -15.32 -11.06 9.70
N ALA A 82 -15.94 -10.68 10.82
CA ALA A 82 -16.90 -9.58 10.87
C ALA A 82 -16.25 -8.27 10.39
N ARG A 83 -15.04 -7.98 10.85
CA ARG A 83 -14.23 -6.84 10.40
C ARG A 83 -13.99 -6.88 8.89
N ALA A 84 -13.53 -8.01 8.35
CA ALA A 84 -13.29 -8.15 6.91
C ALA A 84 -14.56 -7.88 6.09
N ARG A 85 -15.72 -8.38 6.54
CA ARG A 85 -17.02 -8.10 5.91
C ARG A 85 -17.36 -6.61 5.97
N THR A 86 -17.22 -5.97 7.12
CA THR A 86 -17.49 -4.52 7.28
C THR A 86 -16.62 -3.67 6.36
N LEU A 87 -15.33 -3.98 6.28
CA LEU A 87 -14.38 -3.28 5.42
C LEU A 87 -14.67 -3.50 3.92
N ALA A 88 -15.00 -4.73 3.51
CA ALA A 88 -15.42 -5.03 2.15
C ALA A 88 -16.70 -4.27 1.76
N PHE A 89 -17.68 -4.20 2.67
CA PHE A 89 -18.92 -3.45 2.46
C PHE A 89 -18.65 -1.97 2.23
N ALA A 90 -17.85 -1.32 3.09
CA ALA A 90 -17.50 0.09 2.93
C ALA A 90 -16.79 0.38 1.60
N ARG A 91 -15.84 -0.49 1.21
CA ARG A 91 -15.11 -0.42 -0.07
C ARG A 91 -16.06 -0.46 -1.27
N LEU A 92 -16.97 -1.44 -1.27
CA LEU A 92 -17.97 -1.63 -2.32
C LEU A 92 -18.94 -0.45 -2.41
N VAL A 93 -19.44 0.07 -1.28
CA VAL A 93 -20.32 1.25 -1.25
C VAL A 93 -19.63 2.44 -1.88
N GLY A 94 -18.38 2.75 -1.49
CA GLY A 94 -17.65 3.90 -2.02
C GLY A 94 -17.47 3.85 -3.53
N HIS A 95 -17.16 2.66 -4.07
CA HIS A 95 -17.04 2.49 -5.50
C HIS A 95 -18.40 2.51 -6.23
N LEU A 96 -19.43 1.86 -5.66
CA LEU A 96 -20.74 1.75 -6.29
C LEU A 96 -21.38 3.13 -6.49
N ILE A 97 -21.26 4.05 -5.51
CA ILE A 97 -21.86 5.38 -5.57
C ILE A 97 -21.11 6.38 -6.47
N THR A 98 -19.96 5.99 -7.01
CA THR A 98 -19.16 6.77 -7.97
C THR A 98 -19.27 6.16 -9.37
N ASP A 99 -18.51 5.08 -9.63
CA ASP A 99 -18.39 4.46 -10.96
C ASP A 99 -19.31 3.22 -11.14
N GLY A 100 -20.22 3.00 -10.19
CA GLY A 100 -21.32 2.04 -10.33
C GLY A 100 -22.66 2.69 -10.68
N SER A 101 -23.74 1.92 -10.67
CA SER A 101 -25.11 2.41 -10.82
C SER A 101 -26.11 1.55 -10.04
N ILE A 102 -27.22 2.16 -9.63
CA ILE A 102 -28.38 1.48 -9.05
C ILE A 102 -29.59 1.93 -9.88
N SER A 103 -30.25 0.99 -10.57
CA SER A 103 -31.43 1.30 -11.40
C SER A 103 -32.66 1.64 -10.54
N LEU A 104 -33.68 2.24 -11.16
CA LEU A 104 -34.99 2.44 -10.52
C LEU A 104 -35.66 1.11 -10.11
N SER A 105 -35.31 0.00 -10.76
CA SER A 105 -35.73 -1.34 -10.37
C SER A 105 -34.95 -1.93 -9.18
N GLY A 106 -34.03 -1.16 -8.59
CA GLY A 106 -33.22 -1.59 -7.45
C GLY A 106 -32.10 -2.57 -7.80
N GLN A 107 -31.63 -2.58 -9.05
CA GLN A 107 -30.51 -3.43 -9.47
C GLN A 107 -29.20 -2.66 -9.40
N GLY A 108 -28.29 -3.10 -8.54
CA GLY A 108 -26.94 -2.58 -8.40
C GLY A 108 -26.00 -3.16 -9.46
N ARG A 109 -25.12 -2.34 -10.00
CA ARG A 109 -24.11 -2.73 -10.99
C ARG A 109 -22.82 -1.96 -10.76
N MET A 110 -21.71 -2.67 -10.74
CA MET A 110 -20.36 -2.09 -10.71
C MET A 110 -19.71 -2.14 -12.09
N HIS A 111 -18.81 -1.19 -12.35
CA HIS A 111 -17.96 -1.14 -13.54
C HIS A 111 -16.50 -1.10 -13.12
N LEU A 112 -15.66 -1.95 -13.70
CA LEU A 112 -14.27 -2.11 -13.27
C LEU A 112 -13.32 -2.10 -14.47
N GLY A 113 -12.17 -1.44 -14.31
CA GLY A 113 -11.26 -1.20 -15.41
C GLY A 113 -10.40 -2.41 -15.81
N GLN A 114 -9.93 -3.19 -14.84
CA GLN A 114 -8.97 -4.29 -15.01
C GLN A 114 -9.53 -5.59 -14.44
N ALA A 115 -9.06 -6.73 -14.96
CA ALA A 115 -9.41 -8.06 -14.46
C ALA A 115 -9.02 -8.25 -12.98
N LEU A 116 -7.87 -7.73 -12.54
CA LEU A 116 -7.47 -7.73 -11.12
C LEU A 116 -8.49 -7.04 -10.20
N ASP A 117 -9.01 -5.89 -10.64
CA ASP A 117 -10.02 -5.14 -9.88
C ASP A 117 -11.34 -5.92 -9.82
N ARG A 118 -11.71 -6.57 -10.94
CA ARG A 118 -12.84 -7.50 -11.03
C ARG A 118 -12.71 -8.65 -10.03
N GLU A 119 -11.59 -9.36 -10.01
CA GLU A 119 -11.37 -10.47 -9.06
C GLU A 119 -11.43 -10.02 -7.61
N THR A 120 -10.93 -8.82 -7.32
CA THR A 120 -11.01 -8.25 -5.97
C THR A 120 -12.46 -7.94 -5.58
N ALA A 121 -13.23 -7.31 -6.46
CA ALA A 121 -14.63 -7.04 -6.19
C ALA A 121 -15.49 -8.32 -6.09
N LEU A 122 -15.22 -9.35 -6.90
CA LEU A 122 -15.92 -10.63 -6.82
C LEU A 122 -15.69 -11.32 -5.47
N ARG A 123 -14.45 -11.34 -4.97
CA ARG A 123 -14.11 -11.87 -3.65
C ARG A 123 -14.80 -11.11 -2.52
N ASP A 124 -14.87 -9.78 -2.62
CA ASP A 124 -15.59 -8.96 -1.62
C ASP A 124 -17.09 -9.23 -1.66
N ILE A 125 -17.69 -9.39 -2.84
CA ILE A 125 -19.12 -9.73 -2.96
C ILE A 125 -19.39 -11.14 -2.40
N GLU A 126 -18.52 -12.10 -2.66
CA GLU A 126 -18.60 -13.45 -2.12
C GLU A 126 -18.50 -13.45 -0.60
N LEU A 127 -17.53 -12.72 -0.03
CA LEU A 127 -17.39 -12.54 1.41
C LEU A 127 -18.65 -11.94 2.06
N LEU A 128 -19.34 -11.04 1.38
CA LEU A 128 -20.55 -10.41 1.91
C LEU A 128 -21.81 -11.25 1.78
N THR A 129 -21.90 -12.07 0.73
CA THR A 129 -23.17 -12.67 0.31
C THR A 129 -23.15 -14.19 0.23
N GLY A 130 -21.98 -14.81 0.36
CA GLY A 130 -21.76 -16.23 0.07
C GLY A 130 -21.95 -16.60 -1.40
N LYS A 131 -22.04 -15.60 -2.29
CA LYS A 131 -22.33 -15.80 -3.72
C LYS A 131 -21.31 -15.06 -4.56
N GLN A 132 -20.82 -15.74 -5.59
CA GLN A 132 -19.94 -15.14 -6.58
C GLN A 132 -20.75 -14.88 -7.87
N PRO A 133 -21.20 -13.64 -8.13
CA PRO A 133 -21.96 -13.33 -9.34
C PRO A 133 -21.07 -13.39 -10.58
N ALA A 134 -21.69 -13.59 -11.74
CA ALA A 134 -20.96 -13.52 -13.01
C ALA A 134 -20.48 -12.09 -13.30
N ALA A 135 -19.21 -11.94 -13.65
CA ALA A 135 -18.66 -10.73 -14.24
C ALA A 135 -18.62 -10.86 -15.77
N ARG A 136 -19.06 -9.82 -16.48
CA ARG A 136 -19.05 -9.81 -17.96
C ARG A 136 -18.24 -8.66 -18.48
N ARG A 137 -17.62 -8.83 -19.65
CA ARG A 137 -17.00 -7.71 -20.35
C ARG A 137 -18.12 -6.84 -20.95
N TYR A 138 -18.14 -5.56 -20.59
CA TYR A 138 -19.13 -4.63 -21.12
C TYR A 138 -18.70 -4.10 -22.49
N ASP A 139 -17.42 -3.74 -22.59
CA ASP A 139 -16.73 -3.33 -23.80
C ASP A 139 -15.23 -3.64 -23.68
N GLU A 140 -14.42 -3.22 -24.65
CA GLU A 140 -12.96 -3.37 -24.61
C GLU A 140 -12.31 -2.71 -23.37
N ARG A 141 -12.98 -1.75 -22.72
CA ARG A 141 -12.44 -0.86 -21.69
C ARG A 141 -12.79 -1.29 -20.27
N LYS A 142 -13.91 -1.98 -20.06
CA LYS A 142 -14.40 -2.29 -18.70
C LYS A 142 -15.18 -3.60 -18.56
N TRP A 143 -15.09 -4.14 -17.35
CA TRP A 143 -15.90 -5.22 -16.82
C TRP A 143 -17.15 -4.67 -16.14
N THR A 144 -18.18 -5.51 -16.03
CA THR A 144 -19.38 -5.21 -15.25
C THR A 144 -19.78 -6.39 -14.39
N ILE A 145 -20.18 -6.08 -13.16
CA ILE A 145 -20.70 -7.05 -12.20
C ILE A 145 -22.09 -6.59 -11.78
N VAL A 146 -23.06 -7.48 -11.93
CA VAL A 146 -24.42 -7.26 -11.42
C VAL A 146 -24.44 -7.74 -9.96
N LEU A 147 -24.78 -6.85 -9.04
CA LEU A 147 -24.76 -7.17 -7.61
C LEU A 147 -25.94 -8.08 -7.23
N PRO A 148 -25.75 -9.00 -6.27
CA PRO A 148 -26.86 -9.73 -5.65
C PRO A 148 -27.93 -8.77 -5.14
N ARG A 149 -29.22 -9.13 -5.30
CA ARG A 149 -30.35 -8.27 -4.95
C ARG A 149 -30.33 -7.85 -3.48
N GLY A 150 -30.09 -8.78 -2.56
CA GLY A 150 -29.99 -8.50 -1.12
C GLY A 150 -28.89 -7.51 -0.77
N LEU A 151 -27.73 -7.61 -1.44
CA LEU A 151 -26.64 -6.64 -1.26
C LEU A 151 -27.04 -5.26 -1.79
N THR A 152 -27.71 -5.18 -2.93
CA THR A 152 -28.20 -3.88 -3.44
C THR A 152 -29.22 -3.27 -2.49
N GLN A 153 -30.17 -4.07 -1.98
CA GLN A 153 -31.19 -3.62 -1.02
C GLN A 153 -30.55 -3.06 0.25
N ALA A 154 -29.57 -3.75 0.81
CA ALA A 154 -28.79 -3.28 1.95
C ALA A 154 -28.13 -1.92 1.70
N ILE A 155 -27.48 -1.76 0.54
CA ILE A 155 -26.82 -0.49 0.18
C ILE A 155 -27.85 0.63 -0.02
N THR A 156 -28.98 0.36 -0.67
CA THR A 156 -30.04 1.36 -0.87
C THR A 156 -30.75 1.78 0.41
N ALA A 157 -30.70 0.96 1.46
CA ALA A 157 -31.25 1.31 2.77
C ALA A 157 -30.39 2.35 3.52
N LEU A 158 -29.13 2.54 3.11
CA LEU A 158 -28.26 3.56 3.69
C LEU A 158 -28.75 4.96 3.28
N ARG A 159 -28.96 5.82 4.28
CA ARG A 159 -29.23 7.24 4.04
C ARG A 159 -28.08 7.89 3.28
N GLY A 160 -28.41 8.68 2.26
CA GLY A 160 -27.44 9.36 1.38
C GLY A 160 -27.06 8.58 0.12
N VAL A 161 -27.51 7.32 -0.04
CA VAL A 161 -27.37 6.57 -1.29
C VAL A 161 -28.50 6.94 -2.25
N THR A 162 -28.14 7.24 -3.50
CA THR A 162 -29.08 7.65 -4.56
C THR A 162 -29.41 6.51 -5.51
N ILE A 163 -30.66 6.50 -5.99
CA ILE A 163 -31.19 5.50 -6.93
C ILE A 163 -31.52 6.19 -8.27
N GLY A 164 -31.18 5.55 -9.38
CA GLY A 164 -31.43 6.10 -10.72
C GLY A 164 -30.37 7.12 -11.15
N GLN A 165 -30.81 8.17 -11.84
CA GLN A 165 -29.91 9.14 -12.47
C GLN A 165 -29.35 10.14 -11.44
N ARG A 166 -28.12 9.90 -10.97
CA ARG A 166 -27.46 10.74 -9.95
C ARG A 166 -27.29 12.20 -10.36
N ILE A 167 -27.15 12.47 -11.66
CA ILE A 167 -26.92 13.83 -12.17
C ILE A 167 -28.12 14.77 -11.93
N HIS A 168 -29.32 14.20 -11.71
CA HIS A 168 -30.55 14.95 -11.44
C HIS A 168 -30.88 15.06 -9.94
N GLN A 169 -30.01 14.53 -9.08
CA GLN A 169 -30.24 14.43 -7.65
C GLN A 169 -29.17 15.22 -6.89
N PRO A 170 -29.50 15.80 -5.72
CA PRO A 170 -28.50 16.41 -4.86
C PRO A 170 -27.48 15.33 -4.43
N PRO A 171 -26.17 15.57 -4.59
CA PRO A 171 -25.16 14.62 -4.17
C PRO A 171 -25.08 14.53 -2.65
N ALA A 172 -24.87 13.32 -2.15
CA ALA A 172 -24.67 13.05 -0.73
C ALA A 172 -23.62 11.95 -0.53
N LEU A 173 -23.08 11.88 0.69
CA LEU A 173 -22.32 10.73 1.17
C LEU A 173 -23.22 9.83 2.02
N PRO A 174 -22.93 8.53 2.13
CA PRO A 174 -23.62 7.66 3.08
C PRO A 174 -23.49 8.21 4.51
N GLN A 175 -24.61 8.27 5.24
CA GLN A 175 -24.68 8.91 6.56
C GLN A 175 -23.70 8.30 7.56
N PHE A 176 -23.52 6.98 7.55
CA PHE A 176 -22.59 6.28 8.45
C PHE A 176 -21.15 6.81 8.35
N ALA A 177 -20.76 7.39 7.22
CA ALA A 177 -19.42 7.94 7.03
C ALA A 177 -19.25 9.31 7.71
N LEU A 178 -20.36 9.99 7.99
CA LEU A 178 -20.37 11.32 8.61
C LEU A 178 -20.51 11.26 10.13
N GLU A 179 -20.77 10.06 10.67
CA GLU A 179 -20.88 9.82 12.11
C GLU A 179 -19.48 9.82 12.76
N ASP A 180 -19.41 10.33 13.99
CA ASP A 180 -18.15 10.50 14.72
C ASP A 180 -17.57 9.16 15.19
N ASP A 181 -18.43 8.17 15.44
CA ASP A 181 -18.09 6.80 15.86
C ASP A 181 -17.69 5.88 14.71
N CYS A 182 -17.80 6.33 13.46
CA CYS A 182 -17.35 5.56 12.29
C CYS A 182 -15.83 5.33 12.32
N PRO A 183 -15.35 4.06 12.38
CA PRO A 183 -13.93 3.78 12.55
C PRO A 183 -13.10 4.23 11.35
N VAL A 184 -11.86 4.65 11.61
CA VAL A 184 -10.91 5.07 10.57
C VAL A 184 -10.70 3.98 9.52
N ALA A 185 -10.69 2.70 9.91
CA ALA A 185 -10.58 1.59 8.96
C ALA A 185 -11.77 1.54 7.97
N VAL A 186 -12.99 1.78 8.45
CA VAL A 186 -14.21 1.81 7.63
C VAL A 186 -14.18 3.02 6.69
N LEU A 187 -13.84 4.20 7.21
CA LEU A 187 -13.72 5.43 6.42
C LEU A 187 -12.65 5.30 5.32
N ARG A 188 -11.50 4.73 5.65
CA ARG A 188 -10.41 4.48 4.71
C ARG A 188 -10.85 3.61 3.53
N GLU A 189 -11.64 2.58 3.77
CA GLU A 189 -12.15 1.71 2.71
C GLU A 189 -13.22 2.38 1.84
N LEU A 190 -14.13 3.12 2.45
CA LEU A 190 -15.11 3.93 1.72
C LEU A 190 -14.43 4.97 0.83
N LEU A 191 -13.50 5.77 1.39
CA LEU A 191 -12.74 6.78 0.65
C LEU A 191 -11.89 6.15 -0.45
N GLY A 192 -11.24 5.02 -0.16
CA GLY A 192 -10.49 4.26 -1.15
C GLY A 192 -11.37 3.80 -2.33
N GLY A 193 -12.62 3.39 -2.05
CA GLY A 193 -13.63 3.08 -3.07
C GLY A 193 -14.05 4.30 -3.89
N LEU A 194 -14.31 5.43 -3.23
CA LEU A 194 -14.66 6.71 -3.90
C LEU A 194 -13.55 7.14 -4.88
N PHE A 195 -12.31 7.19 -4.41
CA PHE A 195 -11.16 7.55 -5.24
C PHE A 195 -10.86 6.47 -6.30
N GLY A 196 -11.18 5.20 -5.99
CA GLY A 196 -11.21 4.09 -6.91
C GLY A 196 -12.02 4.37 -8.18
N GLY A 197 -13.26 4.82 -8.02
CA GLY A 197 -14.14 5.21 -9.13
C GLY A 197 -13.76 6.56 -9.75
N ASP A 198 -14.06 7.65 -9.04
CA ASP A 198 -13.99 9.03 -9.58
C ASP A 198 -12.69 9.79 -9.21
N GLY A 199 -11.75 9.15 -8.51
CA GLY A 199 -10.45 9.73 -8.21
C GLY A 199 -9.52 9.80 -9.41
N HIS A 200 -8.57 10.73 -9.37
CA HIS A 200 -7.52 10.92 -10.37
C HIS A 200 -6.21 10.40 -9.78
N ALA A 201 -5.54 9.52 -10.52
CA ALA A 201 -4.15 9.18 -10.25
C ALA A 201 -3.25 10.43 -10.35
N PRO A 202 -2.04 10.36 -9.78
CA PRO A 202 -1.04 11.40 -10.00
C PRO A 202 -0.75 11.60 -11.49
N VAL A 203 -0.52 12.85 -11.88
CA VAL A 203 -0.26 13.21 -13.28
C VAL A 203 0.99 14.07 -13.41
N LEU A 204 1.77 13.82 -14.46
CA LEU A 204 2.85 14.70 -14.86
C LEU A 204 2.28 15.85 -15.67
N LEU A 205 2.61 17.08 -15.28
CA LEU A 205 2.28 18.29 -16.01
C LEU A 205 3.53 18.91 -16.61
N ARG A 206 3.49 19.15 -17.92
CA ARG A 206 4.54 19.86 -18.65
C ARG A 206 4.63 21.32 -18.17
N GLN A 207 5.83 21.77 -17.83
CA GLN A 207 6.12 23.20 -17.56
C GLN A 207 7.19 23.70 -18.55
N GLY A 208 6.75 24.13 -19.72
CA GLY A 208 7.63 24.63 -20.79
C GLY A 208 8.11 23.55 -21.77
N ALA A 209 9.11 23.91 -22.59
CA ALA A 209 9.53 23.07 -23.71
C ALA A 209 10.22 21.76 -23.28
N ASN A 210 11.09 21.82 -22.27
CA ASN A 210 11.83 20.67 -21.74
C ASN A 210 10.96 19.83 -20.79
N GLU A 211 10.79 18.55 -21.06
CA GLU A 211 10.00 17.65 -20.22
C GLU A 211 10.56 17.46 -18.81
N ASN A 212 11.88 17.64 -18.60
CA ASN A 212 12.50 17.53 -17.28
C ASN A 212 12.07 18.65 -16.32
N LYS A 213 11.42 19.69 -16.85
CA LYS A 213 10.75 20.73 -16.04
C LYS A 213 9.36 20.31 -15.56
N ALA A 214 8.86 19.14 -15.98
CA ALA A 214 7.55 18.68 -15.57
C ALA A 214 7.42 18.55 -14.05
N VAL A 215 6.21 18.82 -13.58
CA VAL A 215 5.84 18.70 -12.17
C VAL A 215 4.85 17.57 -11.98
N LEU A 216 4.97 16.89 -10.85
CA LEU A 216 4.09 15.80 -10.48
C LEU A 216 2.96 16.34 -9.61
N ARG A 217 1.71 16.20 -10.08
CA ARG A 217 0.54 16.55 -9.27
C ARG A 217 0.09 15.39 -8.40
N PRO A 218 -0.35 15.67 -7.17
CA PRO A 218 -0.94 14.67 -6.29
C PRO A 218 -2.30 14.19 -6.83
N PRO A 219 -2.88 13.13 -6.22
CA PRO A 219 -4.22 12.70 -6.48
C PRO A 219 -5.26 13.82 -6.33
N ALA A 220 -6.35 13.68 -7.06
CA ALA A 220 -7.50 14.57 -6.99
C ALA A 220 -8.78 13.75 -7.03
N TYR A 221 -9.92 14.38 -6.77
CA TYR A 221 -11.23 13.77 -6.92
C TYR A 221 -12.15 14.79 -7.60
N SER A 222 -12.98 14.35 -8.53
CA SER A 222 -13.90 15.26 -9.20
C SER A 222 -15.19 14.57 -9.59
N ARG A 223 -16.29 15.30 -9.50
CA ARG A 223 -17.59 14.86 -10.02
C ARG A 223 -18.25 16.00 -10.76
N SER A 224 -19.14 15.64 -11.67
CA SER A 224 -19.98 16.61 -12.39
C SER A 224 -21.36 16.68 -11.76
N ALA A 225 -21.90 17.88 -11.68
CA ALA A 225 -23.27 18.16 -11.25
C ALA A 225 -23.96 19.11 -12.24
N LYS A 226 -25.29 19.14 -12.23
CA LYS A 226 -26.04 20.24 -12.81
C LYS A 226 -25.86 21.52 -11.97
N PRO A 227 -26.03 22.73 -12.56
CA PRO A 227 -25.83 23.99 -11.85
C PRO A 227 -26.55 24.08 -10.49
N GLU A 228 -27.79 23.59 -10.41
CA GLU A 228 -28.60 23.60 -9.18
C GLU A 228 -28.06 22.72 -8.04
N HIS A 229 -27.15 21.79 -8.34
CA HIS A 229 -26.57 20.82 -7.39
C HIS A 229 -25.08 21.09 -7.08
N VAL A 230 -24.51 22.16 -7.60
CA VAL A 230 -23.06 22.46 -7.47
C VAL A 230 -22.65 22.79 -6.04
N GLU A 231 -23.46 23.55 -5.30
CA GLU A 231 -23.11 23.93 -3.93
C GLU A 231 -23.14 22.72 -3.00
N GLN A 232 -24.15 21.85 -3.13
CA GLN A 232 -24.22 20.58 -2.41
C GLN A 232 -23.03 19.68 -2.77
N LEU A 233 -22.58 19.69 -4.04
CA LEU A 233 -21.38 18.93 -4.41
C LEU A 233 -20.11 19.51 -3.78
N LYS A 234 -19.99 20.83 -3.63
CA LYS A 234 -18.87 21.45 -2.91
C LYS A 234 -18.88 21.06 -1.43
N GLU A 235 -20.05 21.01 -0.79
CA GLU A 235 -20.20 20.52 0.58
C GLU A 235 -19.73 19.06 0.70
N VAL A 236 -20.12 18.19 -0.24
CA VAL A 236 -19.61 16.82 -0.32
C VAL A 236 -18.08 16.80 -0.44
N MET A 237 -17.47 17.67 -1.24
CA MET A 237 -15.99 17.75 -1.32
C MET A 237 -15.35 18.20 -0.01
N GLN A 238 -15.99 19.11 0.72
CA GLN A 238 -15.54 19.52 2.05
C GLN A 238 -15.67 18.38 3.06
N HIS A 239 -16.74 17.58 2.99
CA HIS A 239 -16.90 16.38 3.81
C HIS A 239 -15.79 15.37 3.52
N ILE A 240 -15.54 15.06 2.24
CA ILE A 240 -14.42 14.18 1.83
C ILE A 240 -13.09 14.72 2.38
N THR A 241 -12.85 16.03 2.33
CA THR A 241 -11.63 16.64 2.88
C THR A 241 -11.49 16.40 4.39
N ARG A 242 -12.58 16.53 5.16
CA ARG A 242 -12.60 16.24 6.60
C ARG A 242 -12.37 14.76 6.89
N LEU A 243 -13.01 13.87 6.15
CA LEU A 243 -12.84 12.41 6.31
C LEU A 243 -11.43 11.95 5.96
N LEU A 244 -10.81 12.52 4.92
CA LEU A 244 -9.40 12.29 4.60
C LEU A 244 -8.50 12.73 5.76
N ALA A 245 -8.77 13.89 6.36
CA ALA A 245 -8.03 14.36 7.53
C ALA A 245 -8.18 13.42 8.75
N ARG A 246 -9.40 12.90 9.01
CA ARG A 246 -9.65 11.87 10.03
C ARG A 246 -8.83 10.60 9.79
N CYS A 247 -8.60 10.22 8.54
CA CYS A 247 -7.73 9.10 8.19
C CYS A 247 -6.23 9.42 8.30
N GLY A 248 -5.85 10.64 8.68
CA GLY A 248 -4.45 11.07 8.79
C GLY A 248 -3.83 11.59 7.48
N VAL A 249 -4.63 11.82 6.44
CA VAL A 249 -4.14 12.50 5.23
C VAL A 249 -3.86 13.97 5.56
N LYS A 250 -2.70 14.50 5.12
CA LYS A 250 -2.34 15.92 5.28
C LYS A 250 -3.23 16.78 4.36
N ALA A 251 -4.46 17.05 4.78
CA ALA A 251 -5.47 17.74 3.95
C ALA A 251 -5.46 19.28 4.08
N GLN A 252 -4.67 19.84 5.00
CA GLN A 252 -4.57 21.29 5.17
C GLN A 252 -4.04 21.95 3.89
N GLY A 253 -4.83 22.86 3.30
CA GLY A 253 -4.52 23.49 2.02
C GLY A 253 -5.11 22.78 0.80
N ALA A 254 -5.93 21.73 1.00
CA ALA A 254 -6.78 21.17 -0.05
C ALA A 254 -7.69 22.26 -0.64
N ARG A 255 -7.94 22.18 -1.95
CA ARG A 255 -8.75 23.18 -2.67
C ARG A 255 -9.91 22.52 -3.38
N VAL A 256 -11.08 23.11 -3.20
CA VAL A 256 -12.31 22.78 -3.94
C VAL A 256 -12.58 23.93 -4.90
N TYR A 257 -12.72 23.63 -6.19
CA TYR A 257 -13.03 24.63 -7.21
C TYR A 257 -13.88 24.02 -8.32
N THR A 258 -14.52 24.89 -9.09
CA THR A 258 -15.33 24.51 -10.24
C THR A 258 -14.57 24.72 -11.55
N GLY A 259 -14.92 23.95 -12.57
CA GLY A 259 -14.42 24.14 -13.92
C GLY A 259 -15.41 23.64 -14.97
N PRO A 260 -15.22 24.02 -16.25
CA PRO A 260 -16.00 23.42 -17.32
C PRO A 260 -15.73 21.92 -17.34
N THR A 261 -16.77 21.12 -17.59
CA THR A 261 -16.60 19.68 -17.78
C THR A 261 -15.60 19.44 -18.90
N ARG A 262 -14.55 18.65 -18.62
CA ARG A 262 -13.55 18.31 -19.63
C ARG A 262 -14.25 17.65 -20.82
N ARG A 263 -14.24 18.32 -21.98
CA ARG A 263 -14.55 17.69 -23.27
C ARG A 263 -13.43 16.69 -23.58
N SER A 264 -13.56 15.46 -23.10
CA SER A 264 -12.79 14.34 -23.62
C SER A 264 -13.53 13.81 -24.85
N PRO A 265 -12.86 13.58 -25.98
CA PRO A 265 -13.45 12.83 -27.10
C PRO A 265 -13.91 11.42 -26.68
N SER A 266 -13.40 10.90 -25.56
CA SER A 266 -13.43 9.47 -25.23
C SER A 266 -14.58 8.99 -24.35
N SER A 267 -15.50 9.81 -23.85
CA SER A 267 -16.59 9.26 -23.03
C SER A 267 -17.72 10.26 -22.80
N TYR A 268 -18.86 9.92 -23.42
CA TYR A 268 -20.16 10.58 -23.36
C TYR A 268 -20.28 11.80 -24.28
N ALA A 269 -21.21 11.70 -25.24
CA ALA A 269 -21.75 12.86 -25.95
C ALA A 269 -22.17 13.94 -24.92
N ALA A 270 -22.34 15.20 -25.38
CA ALA A 270 -23.12 16.17 -24.61
C ALA A 270 -24.33 15.43 -24.02
N GLY A 271 -24.61 15.62 -22.72
CA GLY A 271 -25.68 14.88 -22.05
C GLY A 271 -26.89 14.83 -22.97
N ARG A 272 -27.51 13.65 -23.14
CA ARG A 272 -28.63 13.48 -24.10
C ARG A 272 -29.79 14.47 -23.83
N ASP A 273 -29.78 15.09 -22.66
CA ASP A 273 -30.68 16.13 -22.16
C ASP A 273 -30.27 17.57 -22.51
N GLY A 274 -29.12 17.80 -23.15
CA GLY A 274 -28.62 19.14 -23.51
C GLY A 274 -28.22 20.02 -22.31
N ALA A 275 -28.26 19.50 -21.08
CA ALA A 275 -28.07 20.28 -19.87
C ALA A 275 -26.59 20.58 -19.59
N ASP A 276 -26.33 21.82 -19.15
CA ASP A 276 -25.02 22.24 -18.67
C ASP A 276 -24.55 21.38 -17.49
N ARG A 277 -23.26 21.08 -17.47
CA ARG A 277 -22.61 20.28 -16.42
C ARG A 277 -21.36 20.98 -15.95
N ILE A 278 -21.26 21.15 -14.64
CA ILE A 278 -20.13 21.80 -13.96
C ILE A 278 -19.33 20.72 -13.23
N GLU A 279 -18.03 20.64 -13.50
CA GLU A 279 -17.11 19.78 -12.76
C GLU A 279 -16.76 20.50 -11.44
N VAL A 280 -16.99 19.84 -10.31
CA VAL A 280 -16.44 20.24 -9.02
C VAL A 280 -15.25 19.34 -8.72
N ARG A 281 -14.11 19.94 -8.41
CA ARG A 281 -12.85 19.23 -8.22
C ARG A 281 -12.23 19.56 -6.86
N LEU A 282 -11.89 18.50 -6.14
CA LEU A 282 -11.05 18.48 -4.95
C LEU A 282 -9.61 18.16 -5.35
N THR A 283 -8.66 19.00 -4.95
CA THR A 283 -7.22 18.74 -5.09
C THR A 283 -6.58 18.62 -3.73
N LEU A 284 -5.76 17.58 -3.56
CA LEU A 284 -5.02 17.35 -2.33
C LEU A 284 -3.67 18.08 -2.37
N PRO A 285 -3.17 18.59 -1.24
CA PRO A 285 -1.87 19.26 -1.19
C PRO A 285 -0.72 18.25 -1.10
N ASP A 286 -0.97 17.06 -0.55
CA ASP A 286 0.04 16.04 -0.29
C ASP A 286 -0.42 14.68 -0.82
N GLY A 287 0.32 14.14 -1.79
CA GLY A 287 0.00 12.86 -2.42
C GLY A 287 0.52 11.65 -1.66
N LEU A 288 1.60 11.84 -0.87
CA LEU A 288 2.23 10.76 -0.12
C LEU A 288 1.33 10.28 1.02
N SER A 289 0.85 11.19 1.87
CA SER A 289 -0.06 10.83 2.97
C SER A 289 -1.39 10.27 2.47
N PHE A 290 -1.89 10.71 1.31
CA PHE A 290 -3.07 10.09 0.69
C PHE A 290 -2.82 8.61 0.39
N LEU A 291 -1.68 8.27 -0.24
CA LEU A 291 -1.36 6.88 -0.56
C LEU A 291 -1.16 6.04 0.70
N GLU A 292 -0.40 6.54 1.67
CA GLU A 292 -0.06 5.83 2.90
C GLU A 292 -1.28 5.60 3.81
N ARG A 293 -2.29 6.47 3.74
CA ARG A 293 -3.45 6.44 4.65
C ARG A 293 -4.75 5.96 3.99
N VAL A 294 -4.92 6.13 2.68
CA VAL A 294 -6.19 5.81 1.99
C VAL A 294 -5.97 5.04 0.70
N GLY A 295 -5.17 5.58 -0.22
CA GLY A 295 -4.91 4.95 -1.52
C GLY A 295 -6.16 4.76 -2.38
N PHE A 296 -6.09 3.83 -3.33
CA PHE A 296 -7.18 3.54 -4.26
C PHE A 296 -7.68 2.11 -4.05
N ARG A 297 -8.97 1.87 -4.30
CA ARG A 297 -9.61 0.55 -4.27
C ARG A 297 -10.28 0.27 -5.60
N TYR A 298 -10.26 -0.99 -6.02
CA TYR A 298 -10.79 -1.42 -7.33
C TYR A 298 -10.30 -0.59 -8.53
N CYS A 299 -9.09 -0.03 -8.41
CA CYS A 299 -8.42 0.60 -9.54
C CYS A 299 -6.90 0.47 -9.38
N VAL A 300 -6.39 -0.72 -9.71
CA VAL A 300 -4.97 -1.06 -9.61
C VAL A 300 -4.08 -0.10 -10.41
N ASP A 301 -4.57 0.39 -11.55
CA ASP A 301 -3.85 1.32 -12.40
C ASP A 301 -3.62 2.70 -11.74
N LYS A 302 -4.60 3.19 -10.96
CA LYS A 302 -4.40 4.43 -10.17
C LYS A 302 -3.46 4.17 -9.00
N ALA A 303 -3.60 3.01 -8.37
CA ALA A 303 -2.81 2.60 -7.21
C ALA A 303 -1.32 2.49 -7.57
N LEU A 304 -0.96 1.80 -8.66
CA LEU A 304 0.43 1.63 -9.11
C LEU A 304 1.09 2.95 -9.54
N ARG A 305 0.37 3.80 -10.28
CA ARG A 305 0.87 5.15 -10.62
C ARG A 305 1.10 5.99 -9.36
N ALA A 306 0.26 5.83 -8.35
CA ALA A 306 0.46 6.48 -7.06
C ALA A 306 1.67 5.93 -6.31
N SER A 307 1.90 4.61 -6.30
CA SER A 307 3.11 4.00 -5.70
C SER A 307 4.39 4.46 -6.39
N ALA A 308 4.39 4.59 -7.72
CA ALA A 308 5.51 5.17 -8.46
C ALA A 308 5.75 6.65 -8.09
N ALA A 309 4.67 7.45 -8.04
CA ALA A 309 4.73 8.85 -7.66
C ALA A 309 5.22 9.08 -6.22
N ALA A 310 4.86 8.17 -5.29
CA ALA A 310 5.27 8.23 -3.91
C ALA A 310 6.78 8.15 -3.72
N ALA A 311 7.52 7.43 -4.58
CA ALA A 311 8.98 7.43 -4.52
C ALA A 311 9.57 8.85 -4.65
N TYR A 312 9.02 9.66 -5.56
CA TYR A 312 9.45 11.05 -5.71
C TYR A 312 9.11 11.88 -4.47
N TRP A 313 7.85 11.83 -4.00
CA TRP A 313 7.41 12.63 -2.85
C TRP A 313 8.12 12.24 -1.56
N ARG A 314 8.36 10.95 -1.32
CA ARG A 314 9.07 10.45 -0.15
C ARG A 314 10.54 10.87 -0.12
N THR A 315 11.17 10.94 -1.29
CA THR A 315 12.51 11.53 -1.42
C THR A 315 12.51 12.98 -0.95
N ILE A 316 11.54 13.78 -1.43
CA ILE A 316 11.39 15.20 -1.03
C ILE A 316 11.12 15.33 0.47
N ASP A 317 10.20 14.53 1.02
CA ASP A 317 9.86 14.55 2.45
C ASP A 317 11.05 14.15 3.31
N THR A 318 11.80 13.12 2.92
CA THR A 318 13.02 12.68 3.59
C THR A 318 14.10 13.77 3.60
N ILE A 319 14.38 14.38 2.44
CA ILE A 319 15.32 15.51 2.37
C ILE A 319 14.85 16.65 3.26
N ASN A 320 13.55 16.96 3.27
CA ASN A 320 13.02 18.05 4.08
C ASN A 320 13.18 17.78 5.59
N ARG A 321 12.91 16.56 6.04
CA ARG A 321 13.16 16.10 7.41
C ARG A 321 14.64 16.26 7.78
N GLN A 322 15.54 15.76 6.92
CA GLN A 322 16.99 15.83 7.14
C GLN A 322 17.49 17.28 7.17
N ARG A 323 16.95 18.15 6.32
CA ARG A 323 17.26 19.59 6.28
C ARG A 323 16.85 20.33 7.55
N PHE A 324 15.68 20.03 8.10
CA PHE A 324 15.24 20.61 9.37
C PHE A 324 16.07 20.12 10.54
N TRP A 325 16.35 18.81 10.60
CA TRP A 325 17.26 18.26 11.60
C TRP A 325 18.64 18.93 11.54
N MET A 326 19.20 19.10 10.34
CA MET A 326 20.48 19.81 10.14
C MET A 326 20.40 21.26 10.61
N ALA A 327 19.32 21.97 10.29
CA ALA A 327 19.13 23.37 10.72
C ALA A 327 19.10 23.49 12.25
N ASP A 328 18.31 22.65 12.92
CA ASP A 328 18.20 22.63 14.38
C ASP A 328 19.54 22.26 15.02
N ARG A 329 20.26 21.28 14.45
CA ARG A 329 21.55 20.85 14.97
C ARG A 329 22.64 21.90 14.79
N LEU A 330 22.65 22.60 13.65
CA LEU A 330 23.56 23.72 13.41
C LEU A 330 23.37 24.84 14.44
N GLU A 331 22.12 25.18 14.77
CA GLU A 331 21.83 26.23 15.74
C GLU A 331 22.24 25.80 17.16
N ALA A 332 22.00 24.55 17.54
CA ALA A 332 22.43 24.00 18.83
C ALA A 332 23.97 24.02 18.99
N LEU A 333 24.70 23.58 17.97
CA LEU A 333 26.17 23.57 18.00
C LEU A 333 26.76 24.99 17.99
N ARG A 334 26.13 25.92 17.26
CA ARG A 334 26.52 27.35 17.28
C ARG A 334 26.40 27.97 18.67
N GLN A 335 25.37 27.58 19.43
CA GLN A 335 25.18 28.08 20.80
C GLN A 335 26.17 27.46 21.79
N ALA A 336 26.55 26.20 21.57
CA ALA A 336 27.45 25.46 22.46
C ALA A 336 28.94 25.74 22.22
N HIS A 337 29.33 26.08 20.99
CA HIS A 337 30.74 26.19 20.59
C HIS A 337 30.98 27.38 19.65
N PRO A 338 32.16 28.04 19.74
CA PRO A 338 32.54 29.14 18.85
C PRO A 338 33.06 28.63 17.49
N PHE A 339 32.38 27.67 16.86
CA PHE A 339 32.78 27.10 15.57
C PHE A 339 32.31 27.96 14.40
N THR A 340 33.08 27.94 13.30
CA THR A 340 32.62 28.53 12.02
C THR A 340 31.44 27.74 11.46
N PHE A 341 30.64 28.35 10.59
CA PHE A 341 29.51 27.65 9.96
C PHE A 341 29.93 26.34 9.28
N GLU A 342 31.07 26.35 8.57
CA GLU A 342 31.59 25.17 7.90
C GLU A 342 31.98 24.05 8.88
N GLN A 343 32.66 24.40 9.98
CA GLN A 343 33.00 23.45 11.04
C GLN A 343 31.74 22.84 11.67
N THR A 344 30.76 23.68 12.02
CA THR A 344 29.47 23.26 12.58
C THR A 344 28.71 22.35 11.63
N ARG A 345 28.66 22.70 10.33
CA ARG A 345 28.00 21.89 9.29
C ARG A 345 28.67 20.54 9.13
N ARG A 346 30.01 20.49 9.14
CA ARG A 346 30.76 19.24 9.04
C ARG A 346 30.46 18.30 10.21
N ILE A 347 30.38 18.83 11.44
CA ILE A 347 30.03 18.05 12.64
C ILE A 347 28.58 17.55 12.53
N ALA A 348 27.62 18.44 12.27
CA ALA A 348 26.22 18.07 12.13
C ALA A 348 25.99 17.04 10.99
N ALA A 349 26.68 17.20 9.86
CA ALA A 349 26.60 16.27 8.75
C ALA A 349 27.14 14.88 9.12
N ALA A 350 28.28 14.81 9.81
CA ALA A 350 28.83 13.55 10.30
C ALA A 350 27.84 12.85 11.26
N GLU A 351 27.24 13.61 12.18
CA GLU A 351 26.23 13.07 13.09
C GLU A 351 24.96 12.58 12.38
N LEU A 352 24.47 13.31 11.37
CA LEU A 352 23.33 12.87 10.56
C LEU A 352 23.65 11.56 9.85
N MET A 353 24.82 11.48 9.22
CA MET A 353 25.26 10.31 8.46
C MET A 353 25.49 9.09 9.35
N MET A 354 25.87 9.27 10.62
CA MET A 354 25.89 8.18 11.61
C MET A 354 24.48 7.66 11.92
N ARG A 355 23.48 8.56 12.01
CA ARG A 355 22.10 8.21 12.34
C ARG A 355 21.32 7.61 11.18
N GLU A 356 21.48 8.15 9.98
CA GLU A 356 20.75 7.72 8.78
C GLU A 356 21.51 8.02 7.48
N THR A 357 21.08 7.39 6.39
CA THR A 357 21.57 7.68 5.05
C THR A 357 21.12 9.06 4.59
N ALA A 358 22.06 9.95 4.29
CA ALA A 358 21.78 11.26 3.72
C ALA A 358 21.42 11.12 2.23
N LEU A 359 20.13 11.18 1.90
CA LEU A 359 19.69 11.10 0.50
C LEU A 359 19.93 12.44 -0.19
N TYR A 360 20.60 12.41 -1.34
CA TYR A 360 21.01 13.61 -2.06
C TYR A 360 21.72 14.61 -1.12
N PRO A 361 22.96 14.28 -0.68
CA PRO A 361 23.69 15.01 0.36
C PRO A 361 23.73 16.52 0.18
N HIS A 362 23.81 17.00 -1.07
CA HIS A 362 23.75 18.43 -1.39
C HIS A 362 22.60 19.16 -0.68
N TYR A 363 21.41 18.59 -0.73
CA TYR A 363 20.24 19.16 -0.07
C TYR A 363 20.16 18.75 1.39
N ALA A 364 20.31 17.46 1.69
CA ALA A 364 20.14 16.92 3.05
C ALA A 364 21.12 17.54 4.05
N LEU A 365 22.38 17.72 3.66
CA LEU A 365 23.49 18.22 4.48
C LEU A 365 23.72 19.74 4.33
N LEU A 366 22.80 20.44 3.66
CA LEU A 366 22.85 21.89 3.45
C LEU A 366 24.15 22.38 2.80
N GLU A 367 24.73 21.62 1.86
CA GLU A 367 26.01 21.95 1.20
C GLU A 367 25.97 23.28 0.44
N GLY A 368 24.78 23.68 -0.06
CA GLY A 368 24.58 24.99 -0.70
C GLY A 368 24.47 26.18 0.26
N HIS A 369 24.63 26.00 1.57
CA HIS A 369 24.56 27.08 2.57
C HIS A 369 25.96 27.45 3.06
N SER A 370 26.16 28.74 3.37
CA SER A 370 27.43 29.28 3.88
C SER A 370 27.29 30.10 5.16
N SER A 371 26.08 30.22 5.71
CA SER A 371 25.82 31.01 6.91
C SER A 371 24.57 30.55 7.68
N PHE A 372 24.49 30.95 8.95
CA PHE A 372 23.36 30.66 9.83
C PHE A 372 22.09 31.48 9.54
N THR A 373 22.17 32.53 8.70
CA THR A 373 21.07 33.49 8.53
C THR A 373 19.93 33.00 7.65
N ARG A 374 20.14 31.91 6.87
CA ARG A 374 19.17 31.38 5.91
C ARG A 374 18.90 29.89 6.10
N LEU A 375 18.98 29.42 7.35
CA LEU A 375 18.67 28.03 7.65
C LEU A 375 17.20 27.70 7.34
N PRO A 376 16.91 26.48 6.84
CA PRO A 376 15.55 26.01 6.66
C PRO A 376 14.77 26.12 7.98
N ARG A 377 13.53 26.60 7.90
CA ARG A 377 12.59 26.62 9.02
C ARG A 377 11.31 25.90 8.62
N PRO A 378 10.60 25.25 9.56
CA PRO A 378 9.24 24.79 9.33
C PRO A 378 8.40 25.98 8.84
N GLY A 379 7.83 25.86 7.64
CA GLY A 379 7.08 26.94 7.01
C GLY A 379 5.94 26.39 6.15
N ARG A 380 5.08 27.29 5.65
CA ARG A 380 3.92 26.93 4.83
C ARG A 380 4.26 26.31 3.46
N HIS A 381 5.49 26.49 2.97
CA HIS A 381 5.89 26.04 1.64
C HIS A 381 6.70 24.75 1.69
N LEU A 382 6.25 23.75 0.92
CA LEU A 382 6.97 22.50 0.72
C LEU A 382 8.32 22.76 0.05
N PHE A 383 9.35 22.05 0.50
CA PHE A 383 10.67 22.09 -0.12
C PHE A 383 10.56 21.80 -1.62
N THR A 384 11.14 22.68 -2.43
CA THR A 384 11.25 22.50 -3.88
C THR A 384 12.73 22.44 -4.24
N PRO A 385 13.24 21.31 -4.76
CA PRO A 385 14.61 21.21 -5.22
C PRO A 385 14.88 22.20 -6.36
N ARG A 386 15.69 23.22 -6.06
CA ARG A 386 16.24 24.17 -7.03
C ARG A 386 17.62 23.69 -7.46
N ASN A 387 18.08 24.07 -8.66
CA ASN A 387 19.40 23.68 -9.18
C ASN A 387 19.60 22.15 -9.25
N ARG A 388 18.56 21.45 -9.71
CA ARG A 388 18.51 19.98 -9.79
C ARG A 388 19.70 19.38 -10.54
N GLU A 389 20.07 20.01 -11.66
CA GLU A 389 21.16 19.55 -12.54
C GLU A 389 22.51 19.58 -11.84
N THR A 390 22.86 20.66 -11.15
CA THR A 390 24.14 20.78 -10.44
C THR A 390 24.18 20.00 -9.13
N SER A 391 23.03 19.56 -8.63
CA SER A 391 22.89 18.85 -7.34
C SER A 391 22.63 17.35 -7.52
N ASN A 392 22.72 16.85 -8.77
CA ASN A 392 22.41 15.47 -9.15
C ASN A 392 21.06 14.97 -8.63
N PHE A 393 20.04 15.84 -8.59
CA PHE A 393 18.70 15.46 -8.15
C PHE A 393 17.77 15.29 -9.35
N PRO A 394 17.18 14.10 -9.54
CA PRO A 394 16.41 13.81 -10.74
C PRO A 394 15.11 14.63 -10.79
N SER A 395 14.68 14.97 -12.00
CA SER A 395 13.29 15.39 -12.21
C SER A 395 12.34 14.21 -11.95
N PRO A 396 11.02 14.43 -11.76
CA PRO A 396 10.06 13.33 -11.72
C PRO A 396 10.15 12.40 -12.94
N ILE A 397 10.41 12.97 -14.13
CA ILE A 397 10.58 12.21 -15.37
C ILE A 397 11.81 11.32 -15.31
N GLU A 398 12.94 11.88 -14.87
CA GLU A 398 14.21 11.17 -14.80
C GLU A 398 14.16 10.04 -13.78
N LEU A 399 13.60 10.31 -12.59
CA LEU A 399 13.39 9.29 -11.58
C LEU A 399 12.49 8.16 -12.11
N PHE A 400 11.41 8.49 -12.83
CA PHE A 400 10.52 7.48 -13.39
C PHE A 400 11.17 6.66 -14.51
N ARG A 401 12.13 7.21 -15.25
CA ARG A 401 12.96 6.41 -16.18
C ARG A 401 13.83 5.42 -15.43
N GLN A 402 14.54 5.88 -14.41
CA GLN A 402 15.41 5.04 -13.58
C GLN A 402 14.61 3.90 -12.94
N MET A 403 13.36 4.15 -12.54
CA MET A 403 12.46 3.15 -11.97
C MET A 403 11.82 2.20 -12.99
N GLY A 404 11.86 2.53 -14.29
CA GLY A 404 11.19 1.77 -15.35
C GLY A 404 9.68 2.04 -15.50
N VAL A 405 9.19 3.16 -14.98
CA VAL A 405 7.73 3.48 -14.90
C VAL A 405 7.32 4.70 -15.72
N ARG A 406 8.24 5.30 -16.49
CA ARG A 406 7.93 6.51 -17.27
C ARG A 406 6.72 6.31 -18.19
N ASP A 407 6.60 5.15 -18.84
CA ASP A 407 5.49 4.86 -19.77
C ASP A 407 4.15 4.62 -19.09
N TRP A 408 4.11 4.47 -17.76
CA TRP A 408 2.86 4.43 -16.99
C TRP A 408 2.13 5.78 -17.00
N PHE A 409 2.85 6.86 -17.31
CA PHE A 409 2.31 8.21 -17.37
C PHE A 409 2.19 8.68 -18.81
N ALA A 410 1.20 9.53 -19.08
CA ALA A 410 0.98 10.09 -20.40
C ALA A 410 2.24 10.79 -20.96
N ARG A 411 2.36 10.79 -22.30
CA ARG A 411 3.37 11.58 -22.99
C ARG A 411 3.09 13.07 -22.77
N LEU A 412 4.15 13.86 -22.61
CA LEU A 412 4.03 15.31 -22.41
C LEU A 412 3.94 16.04 -23.75
N GLN A 413 2.83 15.86 -24.45
CA GLN A 413 2.58 16.48 -25.74
C GLN A 413 1.70 17.74 -25.61
N PRO A 414 1.83 18.72 -26.53
CA PRO A 414 0.85 19.80 -26.66
C PRO A 414 -0.55 19.24 -26.87
N ARG A 415 -1.56 19.96 -26.37
CA ARG A 415 -2.96 19.49 -26.41
C ARG A 415 -3.47 19.27 -27.85
N GLU A 416 -2.96 20.05 -28.80
CA GLU A 416 -3.30 20.01 -30.23
C GLU A 416 -2.83 18.73 -30.94
N THR A 417 -1.73 18.13 -30.46
CA THR A 417 -1.10 16.93 -31.06
C THR A 417 -1.25 15.70 -30.18
N SER A 418 -2.00 15.82 -29.07
CA SER A 418 -2.21 14.75 -28.11
C SER A 418 -3.18 13.72 -28.65
N GLU A 419 -2.70 12.53 -28.96
CA GLU A 419 -3.56 11.35 -29.06
C GLU A 419 -4.14 11.06 -27.66
N TYR A 420 -5.46 11.18 -27.50
CA TYR A 420 -6.18 10.97 -26.24
C TYR A 420 -6.31 9.48 -25.86
N SER A 421 -5.34 8.63 -26.22
CA SER A 421 -5.34 7.24 -25.77
C SER A 421 -4.90 7.17 -24.30
N LYS A 422 -5.84 6.79 -23.42
CA LYS A 422 -5.51 6.50 -22.02
C LYS A 422 -4.49 5.37 -22.00
N ARG A 423 -3.28 5.65 -21.50
CA ARG A 423 -2.29 4.62 -21.17
C ARG A 423 -2.62 4.03 -19.81
N TYR A 424 -2.82 2.72 -19.78
CA TYR A 424 -2.93 1.94 -18.57
C TYR A 424 -1.57 1.28 -18.30
N CYS A 425 -1.13 1.27 -17.04
CA CYS A 425 0.07 0.55 -16.61
C CYS A 425 -0.18 -0.95 -16.40
N VAL A 426 -1.45 -1.35 -16.35
CA VAL A 426 -1.89 -2.74 -16.25
C VAL A 426 -2.81 -3.04 -17.42
N GLU A 427 -2.47 -4.09 -18.16
CA GLU A 427 -3.29 -4.60 -19.25
C GLU A 427 -4.67 -5.04 -18.74
N LYS A 428 -5.70 -4.90 -19.59
CA LYS A 428 -7.11 -5.08 -19.18
C LYS A 428 -7.42 -6.47 -18.62
N ASP A 429 -6.76 -7.49 -19.15
CA ASP A 429 -6.95 -8.90 -18.81
C ASP A 429 -5.86 -9.45 -17.89
N ALA A 430 -4.85 -8.65 -17.54
CA ALA A 430 -3.77 -9.11 -16.69
C ALA A 430 -4.27 -9.44 -15.28
N LEU A 431 -3.79 -10.58 -14.77
CA LEU A 431 -3.97 -11.03 -13.38
C LEU A 431 -2.67 -10.89 -12.55
N SER A 432 -1.61 -10.39 -13.17
CA SER A 432 -0.33 -10.08 -12.53
C SER A 432 -0.17 -8.58 -12.33
N LEU A 433 0.43 -8.19 -11.20
CA LEU A 433 0.78 -6.80 -10.93
C LEU A 433 2.13 -6.47 -11.59
N PRO A 434 2.24 -5.40 -12.38
CA PRO A 434 3.54 -4.90 -12.80
C PRO A 434 4.31 -4.38 -11.58
N THR A 435 5.62 -4.47 -11.67
CA THR A 435 6.56 -4.01 -10.64
C THR A 435 7.40 -2.87 -11.18
N PHE A 436 8.10 -2.17 -10.29
CA PHE A 436 9.13 -1.20 -10.64
C PHE A 436 10.38 -1.47 -9.81
N SER A 437 11.46 -0.72 -10.04
CA SER A 437 12.70 -0.94 -9.31
C SER A 437 13.21 0.28 -8.58
N LEU A 438 13.80 0.06 -7.40
CA LEU A 438 14.49 1.08 -6.61
C LEU A 438 15.92 0.65 -6.33
N GLN A 439 16.88 1.54 -6.54
CA GLN A 439 18.28 1.30 -6.19
C GLN A 439 18.45 1.19 -4.67
N VAL A 440 19.35 0.31 -4.25
CA VAL A 440 19.83 0.23 -2.87
C VAL A 440 20.76 1.42 -2.63
N ALA A 441 20.33 2.36 -1.78
CA ALA A 441 21.07 3.55 -1.42
C ALA A 441 22.04 3.33 -0.25
N ASP A 442 21.75 2.38 0.63
CA ASP A 442 22.62 2.04 1.76
C ASP A 442 22.27 0.66 2.35
N VAL A 443 23.25 0.04 3.00
CA VAL A 443 23.09 -1.18 3.82
C VAL A 443 23.91 -0.99 5.09
N ARG A 444 23.23 -0.98 6.25
CA ARG A 444 23.89 -0.69 7.54
C ARG A 444 23.47 -1.68 8.63
N PRO A 445 24.31 -1.92 9.65
CA PRO A 445 23.91 -2.71 10.82
C PRO A 445 22.65 -2.12 11.48
N ALA A 446 21.71 -2.98 11.85
CA ALA A 446 20.47 -2.62 12.54
C ALA A 446 20.40 -3.15 13.98
N GLY A 447 21.50 -3.75 14.45
CA GLY A 447 21.64 -4.43 15.73
C GLY A 447 20.88 -5.76 15.80
N THR A 448 21.01 -6.43 16.94
CA THR A 448 20.18 -7.57 17.29
C THR A 448 18.72 -7.14 17.43
N ARG A 449 17.81 -7.88 16.79
CA ARG A 449 16.36 -7.68 16.88
C ARG A 449 15.65 -9.02 17.01
N ALA A 450 14.48 -9.00 17.63
CA ALA A 450 13.54 -10.09 17.52
C ALA A 450 13.15 -10.27 16.04
N VAL A 451 13.30 -11.50 15.54
CA VAL A 451 12.95 -11.90 14.19
C VAL A 451 12.00 -13.07 14.26
N PHE A 452 10.95 -13.00 13.44
CA PHE A 452 9.97 -14.06 13.31
C PHE A 452 10.16 -14.67 11.93
N ASP A 453 10.42 -15.97 11.87
CA ASP A 453 10.50 -16.66 10.59
C ASP A 453 9.07 -16.79 10.02
N LEU A 454 8.75 -15.94 9.05
CA LEU A 454 7.45 -15.92 8.39
C LEU A 454 7.48 -16.94 7.25
N ALA A 455 7.10 -18.18 7.55
CA ALA A 455 6.85 -19.20 6.53
C ALA A 455 5.45 -19.02 5.92
N VAL A 456 5.36 -18.34 4.77
CA VAL A 456 4.15 -18.33 3.94
C VAL A 456 4.22 -19.50 2.97
N ASN A 457 3.36 -20.50 3.12
CA ASN A 457 3.42 -21.70 2.28
C ASN A 457 2.93 -21.40 0.85
N ASP A 458 3.49 -22.15 -0.10
CA ASP A 458 3.26 -22.05 -1.56
C ASP A 458 3.69 -20.74 -2.23
N LEU A 459 4.16 -19.78 -1.45
CA LEU A 459 4.75 -18.53 -1.93
C LEU A 459 6.23 -18.56 -1.58
N HIS A 460 7.02 -19.04 -2.53
CA HIS A 460 8.49 -18.91 -2.46
C HIS A 460 8.91 -17.45 -2.39
N ALA A 461 8.09 -16.54 -2.93
CA ALA A 461 8.27 -15.11 -2.86
C ALA A 461 7.01 -14.39 -2.35
N PHE A 462 7.19 -13.36 -1.52
CA PHE A 462 6.13 -12.50 -1.02
C PHE A 462 6.57 -11.03 -1.01
N VAL A 463 5.65 -10.11 -0.73
CA VAL A 463 5.95 -8.68 -0.61
C VAL A 463 6.12 -8.33 0.87
N ALA A 464 7.32 -7.90 1.27
CA ALA A 464 7.60 -7.34 2.59
C ALA A 464 7.64 -5.82 2.50
N GLY A 465 6.60 -5.17 3.04
CA GLY A 465 6.33 -3.76 2.80
C GLY A 465 6.00 -3.53 1.32
N THR A 466 7.01 -3.22 0.52
CA THR A 466 6.86 -3.08 -0.95
C THR A 466 7.93 -3.85 -1.73
N ALA A 467 8.94 -4.42 -1.07
CA ALA A 467 10.00 -5.17 -1.73
C ALA A 467 9.59 -6.63 -1.89
N ILE A 468 9.94 -7.24 -3.03
CA ILE A 468 9.74 -8.67 -3.24
C ILE A 468 10.88 -9.45 -2.58
N VAL A 469 10.51 -10.34 -1.67
CA VAL A 469 11.43 -11.13 -0.84
C VAL A 469 11.13 -12.62 -0.97
N HIS A 470 12.11 -13.46 -0.66
CA HIS A 470 11.99 -14.92 -0.72
C HIS A 470 12.07 -15.52 0.68
N ASN A 471 11.20 -16.48 1.00
CA ASN A 471 11.29 -17.24 2.26
C ASN A 471 12.50 -18.18 2.22
N CYS A 472 13.14 -18.49 3.35
CA CYS A 472 14.10 -19.59 3.33
C CYS A 472 13.33 -20.89 3.02
N ILE A 473 13.56 -21.47 1.83
CA ILE A 473 12.88 -22.70 1.41
C ILE A 473 13.30 -23.85 2.34
N GLY A 474 12.30 -24.49 2.96
CA GLY A 474 12.41 -25.79 3.60
C GLY A 474 12.54 -26.90 2.56
N ASN A 475 13.72 -27.01 1.93
CA ASN A 475 14.16 -28.27 1.34
C ASN A 475 14.62 -29.16 2.50
N SER A 476 13.70 -29.98 3.03
CA SER A 476 13.94 -30.87 4.18
C SER A 476 15.11 -31.83 3.98
N GLY A 477 15.55 -32.04 2.73
CA GLY A 477 16.66 -32.92 2.41
C GLY A 477 16.33 -34.40 2.70
N PRO A 478 17.27 -35.32 2.47
CA PRO A 478 17.06 -36.72 2.82
C PRO A 478 17.06 -36.90 4.35
N LEU A 479 16.19 -37.78 4.86
CA LEU A 479 16.36 -38.33 6.21
C LEU A 479 17.71 -39.05 6.32
N LYS A 480 18.25 -39.12 7.55
CA LYS A 480 19.45 -39.91 7.79
C LYS A 480 19.23 -41.37 7.34
N PRO A 481 20.20 -42.02 6.66
CA PRO A 481 20.02 -43.36 6.11
C PRO A 481 19.50 -44.39 7.13
N GLU A 482 19.96 -44.32 8.37
CA GLU A 482 19.52 -45.20 9.46
C GLU A 482 18.04 -45.01 9.83
N ILE A 483 17.52 -43.78 9.77
CA ILE A 483 16.11 -43.46 10.03
C ILE A 483 15.24 -43.93 8.86
N SER A 484 15.66 -43.63 7.62
CA SER A 484 14.99 -44.11 6.41
C SER A 484 14.88 -45.64 6.38
N ALA A 485 15.97 -46.34 6.73
CA ALA A 485 15.99 -47.80 6.83
C ALA A 485 15.03 -48.32 7.92
N ALA A 486 15.00 -47.69 9.10
CA ALA A 486 14.10 -48.07 10.19
C ALA A 486 12.62 -47.86 9.82
N VAL A 487 12.28 -46.72 9.19
CA VAL A 487 10.91 -46.43 8.73
C VAL A 487 10.44 -47.47 7.72
N LYS A 488 11.29 -47.84 6.75
CA LYS A 488 10.97 -48.87 5.75
C LYS A 488 10.88 -50.28 6.34
N ALA A 489 11.85 -50.66 7.18
CA ALA A 489 11.92 -52.00 7.75
C ALA A 489 10.76 -52.28 8.72
N GLY A 490 10.33 -51.26 9.47
CA GLY A 490 9.23 -51.38 10.43
C GLY A 490 7.84 -51.02 9.88
N ASP A 491 7.72 -50.66 8.60
CA ASP A 491 6.51 -50.05 8.00
C ASP A 491 5.89 -48.97 8.91
N LEU A 492 6.75 -48.10 9.47
CA LEU A 492 6.34 -47.12 10.46
C LEU A 492 5.61 -45.96 9.78
N THR A 493 4.52 -45.51 10.40
CA THR A 493 3.88 -44.24 10.04
C THR A 493 4.70 -43.09 10.61
N ALA A 494 5.76 -42.72 9.90
CA ALA A 494 6.55 -41.55 10.24
C ALA A 494 5.71 -40.28 10.11
N CYS A 495 5.85 -39.40 11.09
CA CYS A 495 5.12 -38.15 11.17
C CYS A 495 6.04 -36.94 11.06
N ALA A 496 5.56 -35.86 10.45
CA ALA A 496 6.18 -34.54 10.55
C ALA A 496 5.25 -33.56 11.26
N VAL A 497 5.84 -32.69 12.08
CA VAL A 497 5.18 -31.52 12.63
C VAL A 497 5.85 -30.30 12.03
N LEU A 498 5.06 -29.40 11.48
CA LEU A 498 5.57 -28.19 10.85
C LEU A 498 4.65 -27.01 11.14
N SER A 499 5.22 -25.81 11.21
CA SER A 499 4.46 -24.57 11.34
C SER A 499 4.05 -23.99 9.99
N GLY A 500 3.71 -24.87 9.06
CA GLY A 500 3.19 -24.54 7.74
C GLY A 500 1.67 -24.41 7.71
N ASN A 501 1.08 -24.49 6.50
CA ASN A 501 -0.37 -24.40 6.26
C ASN A 501 -0.90 -25.51 5.34
N ARG A 502 -0.04 -26.43 4.88
CA ARG A 502 -0.37 -27.60 4.06
C ARG A 502 0.40 -28.80 4.54
N ASN A 503 -0.24 -29.96 4.52
CA ASN A 503 0.26 -31.19 5.13
C ASN A 503 -0.09 -32.44 4.28
N PHE A 504 -0.19 -32.27 2.96
CA PHE A 504 -0.45 -33.39 2.05
C PHE A 504 0.67 -34.44 2.10
N GLU A 505 0.28 -35.71 2.04
CA GLU A 505 1.18 -36.85 1.99
C GLU A 505 2.19 -36.74 0.83
N GLY A 506 3.44 -37.16 1.07
CA GLY A 506 4.52 -37.15 0.07
C GLY A 506 5.13 -35.77 -0.24
N ARG A 507 4.56 -34.68 0.28
CA ARG A 507 5.01 -33.31 0.00
C ARG A 507 6.07 -32.78 0.97
N VAL A 508 6.05 -33.24 2.23
CA VAL A 508 7.00 -32.82 3.28
C VAL A 508 8.29 -33.64 3.22
N HIS A 509 8.16 -34.96 3.11
CA HIS A 509 9.22 -35.89 2.81
C HIS A 509 8.60 -37.17 2.21
N PRO A 510 9.20 -37.83 1.21
CA PRO A 510 8.64 -39.02 0.57
C PRO A 510 8.38 -40.20 1.53
N GLU A 511 9.13 -40.24 2.63
CA GLU A 511 9.05 -41.31 3.65
C GLU A 511 8.20 -40.93 4.86
N VAL A 512 7.52 -39.79 4.83
CA VAL A 512 6.64 -39.31 5.92
C VAL A 512 5.20 -39.31 5.42
N ARG A 513 4.37 -40.14 6.06
CA ARG A 513 2.98 -40.38 5.65
C ARG A 513 1.99 -39.43 6.31
N MET A 514 2.28 -38.99 7.54
CA MET A 514 1.41 -38.08 8.30
C MET A 514 2.12 -36.75 8.56
N ASN A 515 1.42 -35.64 8.33
CA ASN A 515 1.99 -34.31 8.49
C ASN A 515 0.99 -33.46 9.29
N PHE A 516 1.47 -32.73 10.29
CA PHE A 516 0.64 -31.96 11.21
C PHE A 516 1.07 -30.49 11.24
N LEU A 517 0.09 -29.61 11.18
CA LEU A 517 0.28 -28.17 11.24
C LEU A 517 0.18 -27.71 12.68
N ALA A 518 1.23 -27.07 13.20
CA ALA A 518 1.29 -26.61 14.58
C ALA A 518 1.92 -25.23 14.68
N SER A 519 1.69 -24.49 15.76
CA SER A 519 2.42 -23.22 15.99
C SER A 519 3.92 -23.50 16.18
N PRO A 520 4.82 -22.53 15.92
CA PRO A 520 6.26 -22.74 16.10
C PRO A 520 6.67 -23.31 17.48
N PRO A 521 6.06 -22.89 18.61
CA PRO A 521 6.34 -23.51 19.92
C PRO A 521 5.97 -24.99 20.00
N LEU A 522 4.84 -25.40 19.39
CA LEU A 522 4.41 -26.80 19.39
C LEU A 522 5.31 -27.69 18.54
N VAL A 523 5.88 -27.16 17.45
CA VAL A 523 6.90 -27.88 16.67
C VAL A 523 8.10 -28.25 17.54
N VAL A 524 8.54 -27.33 18.41
CA VAL A 524 9.64 -27.58 19.35
C VAL A 524 9.23 -28.59 20.42
N ALA A 525 8.04 -28.45 21.01
CA ALA A 525 7.52 -29.39 22.00
C ALA A 525 7.48 -30.84 21.49
N TYR A 526 6.92 -31.06 20.30
CA TYR A 526 6.87 -32.40 19.69
C TYR A 526 8.24 -32.91 19.24
N ALA A 527 9.18 -32.02 18.87
CA ALA A 527 10.55 -32.41 18.58
C ALA A 527 11.29 -32.88 19.85
N LEU A 528 11.03 -32.25 20.99
CA LEU A 528 11.58 -32.66 22.29
C LEU A 528 10.96 -33.97 22.79
N ALA A 529 9.64 -34.12 22.66
CA ALA A 529 8.94 -35.34 23.01
C ALA A 529 9.34 -36.53 22.11
N GLY A 530 9.76 -36.26 20.88
CA GLY A 530 10.16 -37.29 19.91
C GLY A 530 9.02 -38.13 19.35
N THR A 531 7.77 -37.82 19.73
CA THR A 531 6.55 -38.48 19.26
C THR A 531 5.41 -37.47 19.17
N LEU A 532 4.45 -37.74 18.27
CA LEU A 532 3.17 -37.04 18.21
C LEU A 532 2.08 -37.69 19.05
N ASP A 533 2.31 -38.92 19.49
CA ASP A 533 1.42 -39.67 20.36
C ASP A 533 1.75 -39.34 21.82
N ILE A 534 1.53 -38.07 22.18
CA ILE A 534 1.75 -37.52 23.52
C ILE A 534 0.67 -36.47 23.83
N ASP A 535 0.06 -36.54 25.00
CA ASP A 535 -0.80 -35.50 25.53
C ASP A 535 0.03 -34.44 26.27
N LEU A 536 0.42 -33.38 25.55
CA LEU A 536 1.18 -32.24 26.09
C LEU A 536 0.47 -31.49 27.24
N THR A 537 -0.80 -31.80 27.54
CA THR A 537 -1.52 -31.19 28.67
C THR A 537 -1.37 -31.98 29.97
N THR A 538 -1.00 -33.26 29.90
CA THR A 538 -0.93 -34.15 31.06
C THR A 538 0.37 -34.95 31.16
N GLU A 539 1.15 -35.04 30.08
CA GLU A 539 2.41 -35.78 30.01
C GLU A 539 3.61 -34.82 29.92
N PRO A 540 4.71 -35.09 30.67
CA PRO A 540 5.88 -34.23 30.63
C PRO A 540 6.71 -34.44 29.36
N LEU A 541 7.27 -33.35 28.83
CA LEU A 541 8.25 -33.35 27.74
C LEU A 541 9.55 -34.06 28.11
N GLY A 542 9.88 -34.14 29.39
CA GLY A 542 11.06 -34.84 29.88
C GLY A 542 11.34 -34.60 31.37
N THR A 543 12.55 -34.95 31.79
CA THR A 543 13.01 -34.75 33.18
C THR A 543 14.06 -33.65 33.22
N GLY A 544 13.85 -32.67 34.10
CA GLY A 544 14.79 -31.58 34.35
C GLY A 544 16.06 -32.05 35.05
N SER A 545 17.08 -31.18 35.09
CA SER A 545 18.34 -31.45 35.80
C SER A 545 18.17 -31.60 37.32
N ASP A 546 17.03 -31.21 37.86
CA ASP A 546 16.61 -31.38 39.24
C ASP A 546 15.82 -32.68 39.49
N GLY A 547 15.68 -33.54 38.47
CA GLY A 547 14.93 -34.79 38.55
C GLY A 547 13.41 -34.63 38.47
N LYS A 548 12.89 -33.41 38.26
CA LYS A 548 11.44 -33.16 38.18
C LYS A 548 10.90 -33.24 36.75
N PRO A 549 9.63 -33.61 36.56
CA PRO A 549 8.99 -33.58 35.25
C PRO A 549 8.87 -32.13 34.74
N VAL A 550 9.20 -31.92 33.46
CA VAL A 550 9.05 -30.65 32.74
C VAL A 550 7.89 -30.81 31.76
N TYR A 551 6.88 -29.96 31.89
CA TYR A 551 5.68 -29.93 31.05
C TYR A 551 5.76 -28.81 30.02
#